data_AF-A0A3M2GVN2-F1
#
_entry.id   AF-A0A3M2GVN2-F1
#
_cell.length_a   1.000
_cell.length_b   1.000
_cell.length_c   1.000
_cell.angle_alpha   90.00
_cell.angle_beta   90.00
_cell.angle_gamma   90.00
#
_symmetry.space_group_name_H-M   'P 1'
#
loop_
_entity.id
_entity.type
_entity.pdbx_description
1 polymer ?
#
loop_
_entity_poly.entity_id
_entity_poly.type
_entity_poly.pdbx_seq_one_letter_code
_entity_poly.pdbx_strand_id
1 'polypeptide(L)'
;MLMNAPAVIVEILQALRDLYQKGEEHTVYINKLPLTEEDRLTLLDVLGDGQVRISLKSGGQRVEWRETGISGVWIGVFYDRDEKPLLETIEVCYFPSLAKVQEEDLQDSIQRLEERLKILLPEASKDSLT
;
A
#
# COMPACT_ATOMS: atom_id res chain seq x y z
N MET A 1 9.67 -19.63 -22.32
CA MET A 1 8.30 -20.14 -22.51
C MET A 1 7.49 -19.69 -21.33
N LEU A 2 6.43 -18.91 -21.56
CA LEU A 2 5.50 -18.49 -20.52
C LEU A 2 4.75 -19.71 -19.98
N MET A 3 4.77 -19.89 -18.66
CA MET A 3 4.08 -20.99 -18.00
C MET A 3 2.81 -20.51 -17.32
N ASN A 4 2.92 -19.46 -16.50
CA ASN A 4 1.82 -19.05 -15.60
C ASN A 4 1.44 -17.56 -15.69
N ALA A 5 2.25 -16.71 -16.35
CA ALA A 5 1.90 -15.29 -16.48
C ALA A 5 0.51 -15.02 -17.09
N PRO A 6 0.06 -15.72 -18.16
CA PRO A 6 -1.27 -15.48 -18.72
C PRO A 6 -2.41 -15.79 -17.75
N ALA A 7 -2.26 -16.83 -16.92
CA ALA A 7 -3.27 -17.20 -15.94
C ALA A 7 -3.41 -16.12 -14.86
N VAL A 8 -2.29 -15.58 -14.38
CA VAL A 8 -2.27 -14.47 -13.41
C VAL A 8 -2.90 -13.21 -13.98
N ILE A 9 -2.64 -12.87 -15.25
CA ILE A 9 -3.25 -11.70 -15.90
C ILE A 9 -4.78 -11.86 -15.99
N VAL A 10 -5.27 -13.06 -16.33
CA VAL A 10 -6.71 -13.35 -16.36
C VAL A 10 -7.34 -13.25 -14.97
N GLU A 11 -6.64 -13.72 -13.93
CA GLU A 11 -7.06 -13.58 -12.54
C GLU A 11 -7.18 -12.10 -12.13
N ILE A 12 -6.17 -11.27 -12.46
CA ILE A 12 -6.19 -9.82 -12.19
C ILE A 12 -7.36 -9.14 -12.92
N LEU A 13 -7.61 -9.50 -14.18
CA LEU A 13 -8.75 -8.96 -14.93
C LEU A 13 -10.09 -9.30 -14.26
N GLN A 14 -10.24 -10.53 -13.77
CA GLN A 14 -11.45 -10.93 -13.07
C GLN A 14 -11.59 -10.20 -11.74
N ALA A 15 -10.51 -10.09 -10.97
CA ALA A 15 -10.47 -9.32 -9.72
C ALA A 15 -10.83 -7.84 -9.94
N LEU A 16 -10.40 -7.22 -11.05
CA LEU A 16 -10.79 -5.85 -11.39
C LEU A 16 -12.29 -5.71 -11.63
N ARG A 17 -12.91 -6.71 -12.28
CA ARG A 17 -14.37 -6.73 -12.47
C ARG A 17 -15.09 -6.86 -11.14
N ASP A 18 -14.61 -7.73 -10.27
CA ASP A 18 -15.19 -7.94 -8.94
C ASP A 18 -15.01 -6.71 -8.04
N LEU A 19 -13.85 -6.04 -8.08
CA LEU A 19 -13.63 -4.76 -7.41
C LEU A 19 -14.61 -3.69 -7.87
N TYR A 20 -14.85 -3.58 -9.17
CA TYR A 20 -15.78 -2.60 -9.73
C TYR A 20 -17.24 -2.93 -9.38
N GLN A 21 -17.65 -4.19 -9.51
CA GLN A 21 -19.06 -4.59 -9.38
C GLN A 21 -19.49 -4.79 -7.93
N LYS A 22 -18.58 -5.28 -7.08
CA LYS A 22 -18.88 -5.73 -5.72
C LYS A 22 -18.09 -4.99 -4.65
N GLY A 23 -17.03 -4.26 -5.03
CA GLY A 23 -16.11 -3.66 -4.07
C GLY A 23 -15.18 -4.66 -3.39
N GLU A 24 -15.04 -5.87 -3.95
CA GLU A 24 -14.19 -6.93 -3.39
C GLU A 24 -12.73 -6.70 -3.81
N GLU A 25 -11.85 -6.52 -2.83
CA GLU A 25 -10.40 -6.43 -3.05
C GLU A 25 -9.78 -7.82 -3.18
N HIS A 26 -8.69 -7.93 -3.94
CA HIS A 26 -7.98 -9.20 -4.14
C HIS A 26 -6.47 -9.03 -4.06
N THR A 27 -5.77 -10.03 -3.52
CA THR A 27 -4.30 -10.01 -3.41
C THR A 27 -3.70 -11.30 -3.96
N VAL A 28 -2.77 -11.14 -4.90
CA VAL A 28 -1.97 -12.23 -5.46
C VAL A 28 -0.57 -12.18 -4.87
N TYR A 29 -0.12 -13.26 -4.23
CA TYR A 29 1.22 -13.37 -3.64
C TYR A 29 2.23 -13.85 -4.69
N ILE A 30 2.92 -12.93 -5.37
CA ILE A 30 3.79 -13.24 -6.53
C ILE A 30 4.90 -14.22 -6.14
N ASN A 31 5.54 -13.99 -5.00
CA ASN A 31 6.65 -14.83 -4.52
C ASN A 31 6.23 -16.26 -4.11
N LYS A 32 4.92 -16.54 -4.02
CA LYS A 32 4.38 -17.88 -3.72
C LYS A 32 3.91 -18.63 -4.96
N LEU A 33 3.88 -17.98 -6.12
CA LEU A 33 3.50 -18.61 -7.37
C LEU A 33 4.74 -19.22 -8.05
N PRO A 34 4.59 -20.37 -8.74
CA PRO A 34 5.65 -20.94 -9.56
C PRO A 34 5.78 -20.13 -10.87
N LEU A 35 6.30 -18.91 -10.79
CA LEU A 35 6.56 -18.04 -11.94
C LEU A 35 8.04 -18.15 -12.34
N THR A 36 8.28 -18.32 -13.64
CA THR A 36 9.62 -18.16 -14.21
C THR A 36 10.00 -16.67 -14.22
N GLU A 37 11.29 -16.38 -14.41
CA GLU A 37 11.74 -14.99 -14.59
C GLU A 37 11.07 -14.32 -15.80
N GLU A 38 10.93 -15.06 -16.91
CA GLU A 38 10.24 -14.62 -18.12
C GLU A 38 8.75 -14.32 -17.87
N ASP A 39 8.08 -15.15 -17.06
CA ASP A 39 6.70 -14.90 -16.63
C ASP A 39 6.60 -13.58 -15.84
N ARG A 40 7.53 -13.36 -14.90
CA ARG A 40 7.53 -12.15 -14.06
C ARG A 40 7.78 -10.89 -14.90
N LEU A 41 8.74 -10.92 -15.82
CA LEU A 41 9.01 -9.80 -16.73
C LEU A 41 7.79 -9.50 -17.60
N THR A 42 7.17 -10.53 -18.18
CA THR A 42 5.98 -10.38 -19.03
C THR A 42 4.81 -9.82 -18.25
N LEU A 43 4.59 -10.29 -17.02
CA LEU A 43 3.54 -9.77 -16.14
C LEU A 43 3.74 -8.27 -15.85
N LEU A 44 4.96 -7.87 -15.50
CA LEU A 44 5.29 -6.47 -15.23
C LEU A 44 5.17 -5.59 -16.49
N ASP A 45 5.58 -6.09 -17.65
CA ASP A 45 5.46 -5.38 -18.92
C ASP A 45 4.00 -5.14 -19.31
N VAL A 46 3.15 -6.16 -19.17
CA VAL A 46 1.71 -6.05 -19.45
C VAL A 46 1.00 -5.10 -18.49
N LEU A 47 1.34 -5.14 -17.20
CA LEU A 47 0.74 -4.26 -16.21
C LEU A 47 1.24 -2.81 -16.34
N GLY A 48 2.49 -2.63 -16.77
CA GLY A 48 3.11 -1.32 -16.96
C GLY A 48 3.34 -0.55 -15.66
N ASP A 49 3.78 0.70 -15.82
CA ASP A 49 4.08 1.63 -14.74
C ASP A 49 3.00 2.70 -14.61
N GLY A 50 2.47 2.86 -13.40
CA GLY A 50 1.57 3.94 -13.03
C GLY A 50 2.30 5.16 -12.52
N GLN A 51 1.53 6.12 -12.00
CA GLN A 51 2.06 7.41 -11.57
C GLN A 51 2.24 7.51 -10.05
N VAL A 52 1.55 6.67 -9.29
CA VAL A 52 1.55 6.74 -7.83
C VAL A 52 2.55 5.75 -7.23
N ARG A 53 3.35 6.25 -6.29
CA ARG A 53 4.19 5.44 -5.40
C ARG A 53 3.94 5.85 -3.96
N ILE A 54 3.79 4.85 -3.09
CA ILE A 54 3.62 5.03 -1.66
C ILE A 54 4.79 4.33 -0.98
N SER A 55 5.48 5.05 -0.10
CA SER A 55 6.51 4.48 0.76
C SER A 55 6.08 4.65 2.21
N LEU A 56 5.83 3.54 2.88
CA LEU A 56 5.55 3.50 4.31
C LEU A 56 6.82 3.05 5.03
N LYS A 57 7.22 3.84 6.03
CA LYS A 57 8.24 3.49 7.01
C LYS A 57 7.63 3.70 8.39
N SER A 58 7.01 2.66 8.93
CA SER A 58 6.42 2.68 10.28
C SER A 58 6.93 1.50 11.09
N GLY A 59 7.18 1.70 12.38
CA GLY A 59 7.57 0.63 13.31
C GLY A 59 8.80 -0.21 12.94
N GLY A 60 9.69 0.30 12.08
CA GLY A 60 10.86 -0.44 11.58
C GLY A 60 10.56 -1.44 10.44
N GLN A 61 9.35 -1.42 9.88
CA GLN A 61 9.02 -2.14 8.66
C GLN A 61 8.83 -1.15 7.52
N ARG A 62 9.53 -1.40 6.41
CA ARG A 62 9.38 -0.64 5.16
C ARG A 62 8.46 -1.41 4.24
N VAL A 63 7.51 -0.70 3.65
CA VAL A 63 6.65 -1.24 2.59
C VAL A 63 6.54 -0.20 1.50
N GLU A 64 6.58 -0.66 0.25
CA GLU A 64 6.40 0.18 -0.93
C GLU A 64 5.26 -0.34 -1.77
N TRP A 65 4.38 0.57 -2.22
CA TRP A 65 3.39 0.27 -3.23
C TRP A 65 3.63 1.13 -4.45
N ARG A 66 3.49 0.51 -5.63
CA ARG A 66 3.54 1.19 -6.92
C ARG A 66 2.27 0.86 -7.69
N GLU A 67 1.55 1.89 -8.12
CA GLU A 67 0.44 1.71 -9.05
C GLU A 67 1.01 1.25 -10.40
N THR A 68 0.32 0.33 -11.05
CA THR A 68 0.68 -0.09 -12.42
C THR A 68 0.06 0.84 -13.45
N GLY A 69 0.31 0.60 -14.73
CA GLY A 69 -0.38 1.29 -15.82
C GLY A 69 -1.88 1.01 -15.86
N ILE A 70 -2.36 0.02 -15.11
CA ILE A 70 -3.77 -0.30 -14.94
C ILE A 70 -4.25 0.20 -13.56
N SER A 71 -5.11 1.22 -13.56
CA SER A 71 -5.67 1.78 -12.34
C SER A 71 -6.41 0.73 -11.51
N GLY A 72 -6.19 0.77 -10.19
CA GLY A 72 -6.72 -0.22 -9.26
C GLY A 72 -5.86 -1.48 -9.16
N VAL A 73 -4.75 -1.58 -9.88
CA VAL A 73 -3.75 -2.65 -9.72
C VAL A 73 -2.44 -2.07 -9.19
N TRP A 74 -1.99 -2.60 -8.07
CA TRP A 74 -0.81 -2.15 -7.34
C TRP A 74 0.19 -3.29 -7.16
N ILE A 75 1.47 -2.97 -7.18
CA ILE A 75 2.55 -3.88 -6.78
C ILE A 75 3.03 -3.46 -5.40
N GLY A 76 2.85 -4.33 -4.41
CA GLY A 76 3.29 -4.13 -3.03
C GLY A 76 4.56 -4.93 -2.73
N VAL A 77 5.60 -4.27 -2.22
CA VAL A 77 6.87 -4.88 -1.80
C VAL A 77 7.08 -4.63 -0.31
N PHE A 78 7.14 -5.71 0.45
CA PHE A 78 7.34 -5.71 1.89
C PHE A 78 8.78 -6.12 2.19
N TYR A 79 9.44 -5.35 3.04
CA TYR A 79 10.84 -5.55 3.37
C TYR A 79 11.00 -6.13 4.78
N ASP A 80 12.04 -6.93 4.97
CA ASP A 80 12.48 -7.33 6.29
C ASP A 80 13.22 -6.18 7.02
N ARG A 81 13.74 -6.47 8.21
CA ARG A 81 14.47 -5.51 9.05
C ARG A 81 15.83 -5.10 8.47
N ASP A 82 16.38 -5.88 7.54
CA ASP A 82 17.65 -5.61 6.85
C ASP A 82 17.41 -4.93 5.49
N GLU A 83 16.20 -4.41 5.26
CA GLU A 83 15.75 -3.79 4.01
C GLU A 83 15.83 -4.70 2.78
N LYS A 84 15.70 -6.03 2.95
CA LYS A 84 15.59 -6.97 1.83
C LYS A 84 14.14 -7.25 1.48
N PRO A 85 13.77 -7.33 0.18
CA PRO A 85 12.43 -7.74 -0.23
C PRO A 85 12.11 -9.13 0.33
N LEU A 86 11.10 -9.19 1.18
CA LEU A 86 10.63 -10.42 1.82
C LEU A 86 9.38 -10.96 1.12
N LEU A 87 8.47 -10.07 0.74
CA LEU A 87 7.21 -10.42 0.10
C LEU A 87 6.88 -9.42 -1.00
N GLU A 88 6.42 -9.94 -2.14
CA GLU A 88 5.90 -9.16 -3.25
C GLU A 88 4.48 -9.61 -3.58
N THR A 89 3.61 -8.64 -3.82
CA THR A 89 2.17 -8.83 -4.03
C THR A 89 1.69 -8.02 -5.22
N ILE A 90 0.64 -8.51 -5.87
CA ILE A 90 -0.25 -7.69 -6.71
C ILE A 90 -1.54 -7.50 -5.93
N GLU A 91 -1.90 -6.26 -5.68
CA GLU A 91 -3.12 -5.89 -4.97
C GLU A 91 -4.09 -5.23 -5.96
N VAL A 92 -5.28 -5.81 -6.10
CA VAL A 92 -6.38 -5.24 -6.87
C VAL A 92 -7.32 -4.56 -5.89
N CYS A 93 -7.17 -3.24 -5.75
CA CYS A 93 -7.86 -2.42 -4.75
C CYS A 93 -7.93 -0.95 -5.17
N TYR A 94 -8.85 -0.19 -4.56
CA TYR A 94 -8.92 1.26 -4.79
C TYR A 94 -7.72 2.00 -4.18
N PHE A 95 -7.21 1.50 -3.06
CA PHE A 95 -6.04 2.02 -2.37
C PHE A 95 -5.47 0.94 -1.44
N PRO A 96 -4.15 0.70 -1.41
CA PRO A 96 -3.55 -0.33 -0.57
C PRO A 96 -3.97 -0.19 0.90
N SER A 97 -4.54 -1.24 1.48
CA SER A 97 -5.19 -1.18 2.79
C SER A 97 -4.20 -0.84 3.91
N LEU A 98 -2.99 -1.38 3.85
CA LEU A 98 -1.93 -1.12 4.83
C LEU A 98 -1.27 0.26 4.68
N ALA A 99 -1.50 0.96 3.58
CA ALA A 99 -1.09 2.36 3.43
C ALA A 99 -2.06 3.33 4.13
N LYS A 100 -3.24 2.86 4.56
CA LYS A 100 -4.19 3.66 5.35
C LYS A 100 -3.62 3.87 6.76
N VAL A 101 -3.97 4.99 7.38
CA VAL A 101 -3.60 5.27 8.77
C VAL A 101 -4.18 4.19 9.67
N GLN A 102 -3.34 3.65 10.57
CA GLN A 102 -3.78 2.70 11.58
C GLN A 102 -4.42 3.44 12.75
N GLU A 103 -5.34 2.78 13.46
CA GLU A 103 -6.06 3.41 14.57
C GLU A 103 -5.11 3.89 15.68
N GLU A 104 -4.09 3.09 16.00
CA GLU A 104 -3.02 3.42 16.95
C GLU A 104 -2.22 4.66 16.52
N ASP A 105 -1.78 4.72 15.26
CA ASP A 105 -1.08 5.89 14.71
C ASP A 105 -1.95 7.16 14.74
N LEU A 106 -3.26 7.00 14.54
CA LEU A 106 -4.22 8.10 14.58
C LEU A 106 -4.41 8.63 16.00
N GLN A 107 -4.53 7.74 17.00
CA GLN A 107 -4.62 8.10 18.41
C GLN A 107 -3.37 8.87 18.86
N ASP A 108 -2.18 8.37 18.54
CA ASP A 108 -0.91 9.05 18.82
C ASP A 108 -0.82 10.42 18.13
N SER A 109 -1.32 10.51 16.90
CA SER A 109 -1.36 11.76 16.14
C SER A 109 -2.28 12.81 16.77
N ILE A 110 -3.43 12.41 17.31
CA ILE A 110 -4.34 13.29 18.05
C ILE A 110 -3.62 13.87 19.27
N GLN A 111 -3.04 13.02 20.12
CA GLN A 111 -2.32 13.47 21.32
C GLN A 111 -1.17 14.42 20.95
N ARG A 112 -0.37 14.07 19.93
CA ARG A 112 0.75 14.89 19.47
C ARG A 112 0.29 16.28 19.02
N LEU A 113 -0.86 16.37 18.35
CA LEU A 113 -1.40 17.66 17.91
C LEU A 113 -1.96 18.47 19.08
N GLU A 114 -2.64 17.85 20.03
CA GLU A 114 -3.12 18.51 21.26
C GLU A 114 -1.97 19.10 22.07
N GLU A 115 -0.86 18.38 22.23
CA GLU A 115 0.34 18.88 22.90
C GLU A 115 0.93 20.10 22.18
N ARG A 116 1.00 20.07 20.85
CA ARG A 116 1.45 21.22 20.05
C ARG A 116 0.52 22.41 20.18
N LEU A 117 -0.80 22.19 20.26
CA LEU A 117 -1.77 23.26 20.45
C LEU A 117 -1.63 23.93 21.82
N LYS A 118 -1.35 23.19 22.89
CA LYS A 118 -1.06 23.76 24.23
C LYS A 118 0.14 24.70 24.21
N ILE A 119 1.15 24.40 23.39
CA ILE A 119 2.34 25.25 23.21
C ILE A 119 2.01 26.50 22.37
N LEU A 120 1.24 26.32 21.29
CA LEU A 120 0.90 27.39 20.34
C LEU A 120 -0.12 28.40 20.90
N LEU A 121 -1.07 27.91 21.69
CA LEU A 121 -2.12 28.67 22.36
C LEU A 121 -1.91 28.60 23.87
N PRO A 122 -0.86 29.23 24.42
CA PRO A 122 -0.73 29.33 25.86
C PRO A 122 -2.00 30.05 26.36
N GLU A 123 -2.70 29.45 27.32
CA GLU A 123 -3.96 29.99 27.85
C GLU A 123 -3.80 31.50 28.05
N ALA A 124 -4.69 32.29 27.43
CA ALA A 124 -4.76 33.73 27.66
C ALA A 124 -4.67 33.94 29.16
N SER A 125 -3.62 34.65 29.56
CA SER A 125 -3.19 34.88 30.93
C SER A 125 -4.39 34.98 31.86
N LYS A 126 -4.55 34.00 32.77
CA LYS A 126 -5.54 34.00 33.87
C LYS A 126 -5.33 35.14 34.89
N ASP A 127 -4.70 36.24 34.49
CA ASP A 127 -4.30 37.38 35.32
C ASP A 127 -5.04 38.67 34.92
N SER A 128 -6.30 38.59 34.54
CA SER A 128 -7.13 39.77 34.35
C SER A 128 -8.55 39.50 34.75
N LEU A 129 -8.80 39.43 36.07
CA LEU A 129 -9.96 40.00 36.77
C LEU A 129 -9.95 39.49 38.22
N THR A 130 -9.11 40.17 39.00
CA THR A 130 -9.39 40.52 40.39
C THR A 130 -10.75 41.21 40.52
#